data_AF-Q9XCM4-F1
#
_entry.id   AF-Q9XCM4-F1
#
_cell.length_a   1.000
_cell.length_b   1.000
_cell.length_c   1.000
_cell.angle_alpha   90.00
_cell.angle_beta   90.00
_cell.angle_gamma   90.00
#
_symmetry.space_group_name_H-M   'P 1'
#
loop_
_entity.id
_entity.type
_entity.pdbx_description
1 polymer ?
#
loop_
_entity_poly.entity_id
_entity_poly.type
_entity_poly.pdbx_seq_one_letter_code
_entity_poly.pdbx_strand_id
1 'polypeptide(L)'
;IGTWKDDIKIDQEVVAAYIGGEIPPNAGAHSGRDWGAFDIRKEVIDRCPTECMRMEGGKLMINNRECNRCMHCINVMPRALHIGDDRGVSILAGAKAPILDGAQMGSLIVPFIKAEPPYTEIKEKVIEPIWDWWMEEGKNRERM
;
A
#
# COMPACT_ATOMS: atom_id res chain seq x y z
N ILE A 1 7.23 4.51 4.12
CA ILE A 1 6.57 3.67 3.09
C ILE A 1 5.60 4.54 2.32
N GLY A 2 5.72 4.62 0.99
CA GLY A 2 4.89 5.50 0.16
C GLY A 2 3.41 5.10 0.14
N THR A 3 2.52 6.08 0.12
CA THR A 3 1.07 5.90 -0.01
C THR A 3 0.42 7.14 -0.62
N TRP A 4 -0.91 7.13 -0.77
CA TRP A 4 -1.72 8.26 -1.20
C TRP A 4 -2.93 8.41 -0.26
N LYS A 5 -3.62 9.55 -0.29
CA LYS A 5 -4.80 9.79 0.57
C LYS A 5 -6.09 10.11 -0.17
N ASP A 6 -6.01 10.26 -1.49
CA ASP A 6 -7.14 10.42 -2.40
C ASP A 6 -7.57 9.08 -3.03
N ASP A 7 -8.36 9.15 -4.08
CA ASP A 7 -9.02 7.99 -4.68
C ASP A 7 -8.07 7.19 -5.59
N ILE A 8 -8.26 5.86 -5.61
CA ILE A 8 -7.69 5.02 -6.67
C ILE A 8 -8.28 5.45 -8.01
N LYS A 9 -7.41 5.66 -9.00
CA LYS A 9 -7.82 5.94 -10.38
C LYS A 9 -8.19 4.64 -11.08
N ILE A 10 -9.33 4.64 -11.77
CA ILE A 10 -9.90 3.46 -12.42
C ILE A 10 -10.16 3.77 -13.90
N ASP A 11 -9.52 3.01 -14.79
CA ASP A 11 -9.86 2.97 -16.20
C ASP A 11 -10.82 1.81 -16.47
N GLN A 12 -12.10 2.13 -16.68
CA GLN A 12 -13.16 1.13 -16.84
C GLN A 12 -13.05 0.35 -18.16
N GLU A 13 -12.47 0.93 -19.21
CA GLU A 13 -12.26 0.21 -20.47
C GLU A 13 -11.21 -0.88 -20.28
N VAL A 14 -10.14 -0.55 -19.56
CA VAL A 14 -9.10 -1.53 -19.24
C VAL A 14 -9.59 -2.57 -18.22
N VAL A 15 -10.44 -2.20 -17.25
CA VAL A 15 -11.15 -3.18 -16.39
C VAL A 15 -11.89 -4.21 -17.25
N ALA A 16 -12.65 -3.75 -18.24
CA ALA A 16 -13.39 -4.64 -19.13
C ALA A 16 -12.44 -5.55 -19.94
N ALA A 17 -11.30 -5.03 -20.40
CA ALA A 17 -10.28 -5.82 -21.11
C ALA A 17 -9.65 -6.92 -20.23
N TYR A 18 -9.46 -6.68 -18.92
CA TYR A 18 -9.08 -7.75 -17.98
C TYR A 18 -10.17 -8.82 -17.86
N ILE A 19 -11.43 -8.41 -17.66
CA ILE A 19 -12.57 -9.35 -17.54
C ILE A 19 -12.77 -10.15 -18.84
N GLY A 20 -12.52 -9.53 -20.00
CA GLY A 20 -12.57 -10.17 -21.31
C GLY A 20 -11.37 -11.09 -21.62
N GLY A 21 -10.35 -11.12 -20.76
CA GLY A 21 -9.17 -11.96 -20.95
C GLY A 21 -8.14 -11.42 -21.94
N GLU A 22 -8.27 -10.17 -22.40
CA GLU A 22 -7.32 -9.52 -23.31
C GLU A 22 -6.02 -9.15 -22.61
N ILE A 23 -6.08 -8.95 -21.28
CA ILE A 23 -4.94 -8.56 -20.46
C ILE A 23 -4.73 -9.60 -19.37
N PRO A 24 -3.52 -10.19 -19.24
CA PRO A 24 -3.25 -11.14 -18.18
C PRO A 24 -3.23 -10.45 -16.81
N PRO A 25 -3.85 -11.04 -15.78
CA PRO A 25 -3.79 -10.50 -14.42
C PRO A 25 -2.36 -10.52 -13.88
N ASN A 26 -2.10 -9.60 -12.95
CA ASN A 26 -0.82 -9.44 -12.26
C ASN A 26 0.37 -9.34 -13.22
N ALA A 27 0.17 -8.64 -14.35
CA ALA A 27 1.14 -8.49 -15.43
C ALA A 27 1.73 -9.83 -15.95
N GLY A 28 0.96 -10.93 -15.85
CA GLY A 28 1.41 -12.25 -16.29
C GLY A 28 2.35 -12.97 -15.32
N ALA A 29 2.47 -12.50 -14.06
CA ALA A 29 3.33 -13.12 -13.04
C ALA A 29 3.04 -14.61 -12.78
N HIS A 30 1.83 -15.07 -13.12
CA HIS A 30 1.37 -16.44 -12.90
C HIS A 30 1.25 -17.28 -14.19
N SER A 31 1.81 -16.79 -15.32
CA SER A 31 1.72 -17.45 -16.64
C SER A 31 2.38 -18.83 -16.74
N GLY A 32 3.21 -19.20 -15.76
CA GLY A 32 3.88 -20.51 -15.71
C GLY A 32 2.99 -21.69 -15.29
N ARG A 33 1.72 -21.45 -14.96
CA ARG A 33 0.74 -22.48 -14.59
C ARG A 33 -0.65 -22.07 -15.11
N ASP A 34 -1.46 -23.06 -15.47
CA ASP A 34 -2.88 -22.85 -15.76
C ASP A 34 -3.67 -22.67 -14.46
N TRP A 35 -4.22 -21.46 -14.27
CA TRP A 35 -5.08 -21.09 -13.16
C TRP A 35 -6.55 -20.90 -13.59
N GLY A 36 -6.86 -21.14 -14.86
CA GLY A 36 -8.12 -20.76 -15.49
C GLY A 36 -8.15 -19.31 -15.99
N ALA A 37 -9.28 -18.91 -16.56
CA ALA A 37 -9.52 -17.54 -16.98
C ALA A 37 -9.67 -16.62 -15.76
N PHE A 38 -9.28 -15.34 -15.93
CA PHE A 38 -9.37 -14.34 -14.88
C PHE A 38 -10.81 -14.18 -14.37
N ASP A 39 -10.98 -14.20 -13.05
CA ASP A 39 -12.26 -13.96 -12.38
C ASP A 39 -12.11 -12.78 -11.40
N ILE A 40 -12.57 -11.60 -11.82
CA ILE A 40 -12.45 -10.36 -11.02
C ILE A 40 -13.09 -10.50 -9.62
N ARG A 41 -14.12 -11.34 -9.48
CA ARG A 41 -14.74 -11.57 -8.18
C ARG A 41 -13.78 -12.35 -7.28
N LYS A 42 -13.30 -13.51 -7.75
CA LYS A 42 -12.44 -14.41 -6.95
C LYS A 42 -11.02 -13.88 -6.71
N GLU A 43 -10.51 -13.09 -7.64
CA GLU A 43 -9.10 -12.66 -7.63
C GLU A 43 -8.90 -11.24 -7.14
N VAL A 44 -9.93 -10.38 -7.18
CA VAL A 44 -9.84 -8.98 -6.73
C VAL A 44 -10.85 -8.67 -5.63
N ILE A 45 -12.15 -8.83 -5.88
CA ILE A 45 -13.21 -8.34 -4.97
C ILE A 45 -13.23 -9.15 -3.66
N ASP A 46 -13.33 -10.48 -3.74
CA ASP A 46 -13.35 -11.38 -2.57
C ASP A 46 -11.99 -11.44 -1.85
N ARG A 47 -10.96 -10.79 -2.41
CA ARG A 47 -9.61 -10.67 -1.83
C ARG A 47 -9.32 -9.29 -1.26
N CYS A 48 -10.22 -8.32 -1.45
CA CYS A 48 -10.09 -7.01 -0.84
C CYS A 48 -10.22 -7.15 0.69
N PRO A 49 -9.19 -6.81 1.48
CA PRO A 49 -9.19 -7.07 2.93
C PRO A 49 -10.21 -6.24 3.71
N THR A 50 -10.78 -5.20 3.11
CA THR A 50 -11.80 -4.34 3.72
C THR A 50 -13.16 -4.45 3.03
N GLU A 51 -13.31 -5.38 2.09
CA GLU A 51 -14.57 -5.63 1.36
C GLU A 51 -15.16 -4.36 0.72
N CYS A 52 -14.29 -3.39 0.34
CA CYS A 52 -14.72 -2.07 -0.13
C CYS A 52 -14.95 -1.97 -1.64
N MET A 53 -14.85 -3.08 -2.37
CA MET A 53 -14.94 -3.14 -3.84
C MET A 53 -16.21 -3.87 -4.29
N ARG A 54 -16.82 -3.45 -5.40
CA ARG A 54 -17.96 -4.16 -6.01
C ARG A 54 -18.06 -3.91 -7.52
N MET A 55 -18.78 -4.77 -8.23
CA MET A 55 -19.23 -4.50 -9.59
C MET A 55 -20.62 -3.87 -9.57
N GLU A 56 -20.84 -2.82 -10.36
CA GLU A 56 -22.13 -2.15 -10.51
C GLU A 56 -22.31 -1.73 -11.97
N GLY A 57 -23.33 -2.27 -12.65
CA GLY A 57 -23.57 -1.96 -14.07
C GLY A 57 -22.40 -2.28 -15.00
N GLY A 58 -21.62 -3.34 -14.72
CA GLY A 58 -20.42 -3.71 -15.48
C GLY A 58 -19.18 -2.88 -15.17
N LYS A 59 -19.26 -1.93 -14.23
CA LYS A 59 -18.12 -1.09 -13.79
C LYS A 59 -17.61 -1.51 -12.43
N LEU A 60 -16.30 -1.39 -12.23
CA LEU A 60 -15.67 -1.59 -10.94
C LEU A 60 -15.81 -0.33 -10.08
N MET A 61 -16.35 -0.48 -8.87
CA MET A 61 -16.52 0.58 -7.89
C MET A 61 -15.66 0.29 -6.65
N ILE A 62 -15.02 1.33 -6.11
CA ILE A 62 -14.20 1.25 -4.89
C ILE A 62 -14.67 2.33 -3.91
N ASN A 63 -15.02 1.93 -2.69
CA ASN A 63 -15.22 2.86 -1.59
C ASN A 63 -13.86 3.23 -0.96
N ASN A 64 -13.19 4.24 -1.52
CA ASN A 64 -11.83 4.63 -1.11
C ASN A 64 -11.71 5.01 0.37
N ARG A 65 -12.80 5.50 0.98
CA ARG A 65 -12.83 5.82 2.42
C ARG A 65 -12.55 4.60 3.31
N GLU A 66 -13.00 3.43 2.87
CA GLU A 66 -12.79 2.15 3.58
C GLU A 66 -11.58 1.37 3.03
N CYS A 67 -10.80 1.96 2.12
CA CYS A 67 -9.60 1.33 1.56
C CYS A 67 -8.40 1.50 2.49
N ASN A 68 -7.75 0.40 2.86
CA ASN A 68 -6.50 0.41 3.63
C ASN A 68 -5.23 0.48 2.76
N ARG A 69 -5.38 0.65 1.44
CA ARG A 69 -4.27 0.84 0.47
C ARG A 69 -3.24 -0.30 0.48
N CYS A 70 -3.71 -1.55 0.64
CA CYS A 70 -2.87 -2.76 0.66
C CYS A 70 -2.20 -3.15 -0.67
N MET A 71 -2.45 -2.40 -1.76
CA MET A 71 -1.95 -2.64 -3.12
C MET A 71 -2.53 -3.83 -3.88
N HIS A 72 -3.28 -4.76 -3.27
CA HIS A 72 -3.72 -5.99 -3.93
C HIS A 72 -4.38 -5.78 -5.30
N CYS A 73 -5.41 -4.95 -5.38
CA CYS A 73 -6.13 -4.69 -6.63
C CYS A 73 -5.25 -4.04 -7.70
N ILE A 74 -4.41 -3.07 -7.32
CA ILE A 74 -3.44 -2.43 -8.23
C ILE A 74 -2.40 -3.44 -8.72
N ASN A 75 -1.93 -4.34 -7.86
CA ASN A 75 -0.99 -5.39 -8.24
C ASN A 75 -1.62 -6.36 -9.24
N VAL A 76 -2.90 -6.73 -9.07
CA VAL A 76 -3.60 -7.64 -9.98
C VAL A 76 -3.96 -6.94 -11.30
N MET A 77 -4.36 -5.67 -11.28
CA MET A 77 -4.81 -4.93 -12.47
C MET A 77 -4.00 -3.64 -12.72
N PRO A 78 -2.67 -3.71 -12.88
CA PRO A 78 -1.80 -2.53 -12.89
C PRO A 78 -2.00 -1.60 -14.11
N ARG A 79 -2.65 -2.09 -15.19
CA ARG A 79 -3.01 -1.25 -16.34
C ARG A 79 -4.33 -0.50 -16.17
N ALA A 80 -5.18 -0.94 -15.24
CA ALA A 80 -6.52 -0.37 -15.04
C ALA A 80 -6.62 0.45 -13.75
N LEU A 81 -5.87 0.07 -12.71
CA LEU A 81 -5.91 0.67 -11.39
C LEU A 81 -4.59 1.36 -11.07
N HIS A 82 -4.66 2.63 -10.70
CA HIS A 82 -3.49 3.42 -10.36
C HIS A 82 -3.64 4.09 -9.00
N ILE A 83 -2.49 4.35 -8.36
CA ILE A 83 -2.41 5.13 -7.13
C ILE A 83 -3.04 6.51 -7.32
N GLY A 84 -3.54 7.10 -6.25
CA GLY A 84 -3.98 8.49 -6.24
C GLY A 84 -2.84 9.49 -6.45
N ASP A 85 -3.21 10.75 -6.64
CA ASP A 85 -2.29 11.85 -6.92
C ASP A 85 -1.92 12.66 -5.66
N ASP A 86 -2.69 12.55 -4.58
CA ASP A 86 -2.35 13.12 -3.28
C ASP A 86 -1.41 12.18 -2.51
N ARG A 87 -0.13 12.22 -2.91
CA ARG A 87 0.91 11.29 -2.46
C ARG A 87 1.66 11.78 -1.23
N GLY A 88 2.19 10.83 -0.47
CA GLY A 88 3.02 11.03 0.71
C GLY A 88 3.62 9.72 1.20
N VAL A 89 4.07 9.69 2.45
CA VAL A 89 4.61 8.49 3.09
C VAL A 89 4.02 8.30 4.48
N SER A 90 3.94 7.04 4.90
CA SER A 90 3.80 6.66 6.31
C SER A 90 5.18 6.41 6.91
N ILE A 91 5.40 6.77 8.16
CA ILE A 91 6.64 6.51 8.90
C ILE A 91 6.37 5.43 9.94
N LEU A 92 7.23 4.41 9.92
CA LEU A 92 7.22 3.29 10.85
C LEU A 92 8.59 3.21 11.52
N ALA A 93 8.62 2.93 12.83
CA ALA A 93 9.83 2.93 13.64
C ALA A 93 9.95 1.67 14.51
N GLY A 94 11.16 1.39 15.02
CA GLY A 94 11.43 0.27 15.94
C GLY A 94 11.77 -1.08 15.29
N ALA A 95 11.98 -1.14 13.97
CA ALA A 95 12.36 -2.39 13.32
C ALA A 95 13.78 -2.85 13.74
N LYS A 96 13.90 -4.09 14.25
CA LYS A 96 15.18 -4.69 14.65
C LYS A 96 15.18 -6.22 14.52
N ALA A 97 16.38 -6.76 14.39
CA ALA A 97 16.65 -8.20 14.49
C ALA A 97 16.43 -8.71 15.93
N PRO A 98 16.48 -10.04 16.17
CA PRO A 98 16.16 -10.62 17.47
C PRO A 98 16.93 -10.08 18.68
N ILE A 99 18.22 -9.75 18.56
CA ILE A 99 19.03 -9.35 19.73
C ILE A 99 18.64 -7.92 20.18
N LEU A 100 18.42 -7.63 21.47
CA LEU A 100 18.34 -8.54 22.63
C LEU A 100 16.92 -9.06 22.88
N ASP A 101 15.92 -8.18 22.82
CA ASP A 101 14.55 -8.44 23.30
C ASP A 101 13.55 -8.88 22.21
N GLY A 102 14.01 -9.65 21.23
CA GLY A 102 13.17 -10.18 20.16
C GLY A 102 13.14 -9.33 18.89
N ALA A 103 12.65 -9.93 17.80
CA ALA A 103 12.56 -9.28 16.51
C ALA A 103 11.34 -8.37 16.45
N GLN A 104 11.48 -7.22 15.79
CA GLN A 104 10.40 -6.26 15.60
C GLN A 104 10.35 -5.80 14.14
N MET A 105 9.13 -5.68 13.61
CA MET A 105 8.86 -4.88 12.42
C MET A 105 8.55 -3.44 12.83
N GLY A 106 8.60 -2.52 11.88
CA GLY A 106 8.27 -1.12 12.16
C GLY A 106 6.81 -0.98 12.60
N SER A 107 6.58 -0.27 13.71
CA SER A 107 5.26 0.15 14.16
C SER A 107 4.92 1.53 13.58
N LEU A 108 3.69 1.72 13.12
CA LEU A 108 3.24 2.96 12.51
C LEU A 108 3.21 4.10 13.54
N ILE A 109 3.98 5.17 13.29
CA ILE A 109 4.04 6.35 14.17
C ILE A 109 3.51 7.62 13.51
N VAL A 110 3.63 7.74 12.18
CA VAL A 110 3.05 8.83 11.39
C VAL A 110 2.23 8.21 10.26
N PRO A 111 0.89 8.30 10.30
CA PRO A 111 0.03 7.73 9.26
C PRO A 111 0.29 8.32 7.86
N PHE A 112 0.52 9.63 7.78
CA PHE A 112 0.78 10.33 6.52
C PHE A 112 1.58 11.62 6.75
N ILE A 113 2.61 11.82 5.94
CA ILE A 113 3.38 13.07 5.84
C ILE A 113 3.80 13.30 4.39
N LYS A 114 3.88 14.56 3.95
CA LYS A 114 4.36 14.88 2.61
C LYS A 114 5.86 14.58 2.50
N ALA A 115 6.23 13.99 1.38
CA ALA A 115 7.61 13.61 1.07
C ALA A 115 8.10 14.43 -0.11
N GLU A 116 8.27 15.74 0.13
CA GLU A 116 8.69 16.71 -0.89
C GLU A 116 10.07 17.26 -0.54
N PRO A 117 11.02 17.34 -1.49
CA PRO A 117 12.32 17.96 -1.25
C PRO A 117 12.16 19.40 -0.72
N PRO A 118 12.95 19.81 0.30
CA PRO A 118 14.11 19.13 0.87
C PRO A 118 13.79 18.21 2.08
N TYR A 119 12.54 17.75 2.20
CA TYR A 119 12.04 16.82 3.23
C TYR A 119 12.09 17.37 4.66
N THR A 120 12.01 18.69 4.79
CA THR A 120 12.10 19.42 6.07
C THR A 120 11.16 18.85 7.12
N GLU A 121 9.89 18.62 6.79
CA GLU A 121 8.93 18.11 7.77
C GLU A 121 9.29 16.72 8.31
N ILE A 122 9.82 15.83 7.45
CA ILE A 122 10.25 14.50 7.87
C ILE A 122 11.48 14.60 8.79
N LYS A 123 12.42 15.48 8.45
CA LYS A 123 13.65 15.68 9.24
C LYS A 123 13.33 16.29 10.60
N GLU A 124 12.71 17.46 10.60
CA GLU A 124 12.57 18.31 11.80
C GLU A 124 11.41 17.89 12.71
N LYS A 125 10.34 17.29 12.17
CA LYS A 125 9.16 16.91 12.98
C LYS A 125 9.13 15.42 13.34
N VAL A 126 10.03 14.61 12.78
CA VAL A 126 10.02 13.17 13.02
C VAL A 126 11.42 12.64 13.35
N ILE A 127 12.41 12.81 12.49
CA ILE A 127 13.75 12.22 12.72
C ILE A 127 14.46 12.89 13.90
N GLU A 128 14.59 14.21 13.88
CA GLU A 128 15.32 14.98 14.90
C GLU A 128 14.68 14.83 16.29
N PRO A 129 13.35 14.96 16.47
CA PRO A 129 12.73 14.72 17.78
C PRO A 129 12.88 13.29 18.30
N ILE A 130 12.86 12.28 17.41
CA ILE A 130 13.13 10.89 17.79
C ILE A 130 14.58 10.74 18.27
N TRP A 131 15.54 11.36 17.58
CA TRP A 131 16.93 11.35 17.98
C TRP A 131 17.14 12.08 19.30
N ASP A 132 16.60 13.29 19.48
CA ASP A 132 16.72 14.06 20.72
C ASP A 132 16.24 13.25 21.92
N TRP A 133 15.08 12.59 21.81
CA TRP A 133 14.57 11.71 22.86
C TRP A 133 15.44 10.47 23.07
N TRP A 134 15.74 9.74 22.00
CA TRP A 134 16.42 8.44 22.11
C TRP A 134 17.90 8.56 22.47
N MET A 135 18.55 9.66 22.11
CA MET A 135 19.95 9.93 22.50
C MET A 135 20.09 10.26 23.99
N GLU A 136 19.06 10.81 24.63
CA GLU A 136 19.06 11.08 26.07
C GLU A 136 18.61 9.86 26.88
N GLU A 137 17.53 9.19 26.45
CA GLU A 137 16.88 8.12 27.24
C GLU A 137 17.39 6.71 26.91
N GLY A 138 18.01 6.52 25.75
CA GLY A 138 18.46 5.21 25.29
C GLY A 138 19.59 4.64 26.15
N LYS A 139 19.41 3.42 26.66
CA LYS A 139 20.49 2.73 27.40
C LYS A 139 21.60 2.30 26.45
N ASN A 140 22.77 2.01 27.04
CA ASN A 140 23.89 1.47 26.29
C ASN A 140 23.50 0.20 25.50
N ARG A 141 23.60 0.29 24.17
CA ARG A 141 23.26 -0.79 23.21
C ARG A 141 21.78 -1.19 23.17
N GLU A 142 20.90 -0.37 23.72
CA GLU A 142 19.46 -0.46 23.45
C GLU A 142 19.20 -0.01 22.00
N ARG A 143 18.10 -0.44 21.39
CA ARG A 143 17.65 0.03 20.07
C ARG A 143 16.39 0.87 20.31
N MET A 144 16.14 1.83 19.43
CA MET A 144 14.87 2.57 19.38
C MET A 144 13.68 1.62 19.24
#